data_AF-A0ABD5R1V5-F1
#
_entry.id   AF-A0ABD5R1V5-F1
#
_cell.length_a   1.000
_cell.length_b   1.000
_cell.length_c   1.000
_cell.angle_alpha   90.00
_cell.angle_beta   90.00
_cell.angle_gamma   90.00
#
_symmetry.space_group_name_H-M   'P 1'
#
loop_
_entity.id
_entity.type
_entity.pdbx_description
1 polymer ?
#
loop_
_entity_poly.entity_id
_entity_poly.type
_entity_poly.pdbx_seq_one_letter_code
_entity_poly.pdbx_strand_id
1 'polypeptide(L)'
;MVRAGIDAAALKPAECDVSRAVDLPVDRVAIDYEGREHFPDAATLEAIAEAKSLYVTTPVRADGFDPLGDDSLLDRIPDRARRLLVAGHGAYLDESEASRAIAPRFGAARKAAPDAWIGTEGVERLALAAGGTQYELLSRSTERDARALRAAGFDGEIAVYAPTVLTDDEDAVLEAVGAYVSRRRPVARALPGGDDPDGEDPPTDGTATGRTREVLSAAARDFALVGSPETVRERVEALREAGVDRVVGYPARGIDEFVR
;
A
#
# COMPACT_ATOMS: atom_id res chain seq x y z
N MET A 1 -7.93 -14.55 -3.24
CA MET A 1 -8.17 -13.63 -2.09
C MET A 1 -9.01 -14.20 -0.96
N VAL A 2 -10.25 -14.64 -1.19
CA VAL A 2 -11.12 -15.21 -0.12
C VAL A 2 -10.44 -16.37 0.60
N ARG A 3 -9.76 -17.24 -0.16
CA ARG A 3 -8.98 -18.35 0.40
C ARG A 3 -7.74 -17.93 1.18
N ALA A 4 -7.25 -16.69 1.04
CA ALA A 4 -6.08 -16.21 1.78
C ALA A 4 -6.48 -15.28 2.95
N GLY A 5 -7.78 -15.10 3.19
CA GLY A 5 -8.29 -14.25 4.27
C GLY A 5 -8.19 -12.73 4.02
N ILE A 6 -7.74 -12.30 2.84
CA ILE A 6 -7.52 -10.88 2.50
C ILE A 6 -8.86 -10.15 2.39
N ASP A 7 -8.96 -8.98 3.04
CA ASP A 7 -10.21 -8.21 3.18
C ASP A 7 -10.47 -7.24 2.02
N ALA A 8 -9.40 -6.75 1.38
CA ALA A 8 -9.48 -5.78 0.28
C ALA A 8 -8.30 -5.95 -0.68
N ALA A 9 -8.45 -5.42 -1.90
CA ALA A 9 -7.37 -5.41 -2.88
C ALA A 9 -6.88 -3.98 -3.13
N ALA A 10 -5.57 -3.79 -3.25
CA ALA A 10 -5.02 -2.58 -3.85
C ALA A 10 -4.65 -2.88 -5.31
N LEU A 11 -4.99 -1.96 -6.22
CA LEU A 11 -4.67 -2.08 -7.64
C LEU A 11 -3.96 -0.84 -8.13
N LYS A 12 -2.98 -1.06 -9.02
CA LYS A 12 -2.17 0.00 -9.62
C LYS A 12 -2.48 0.18 -11.10
N PRO A 13 -3.00 1.34 -11.53
CA PRO A 13 -3.32 1.60 -12.94
C PRO A 13 -2.13 1.46 -13.90
N ALA A 14 -0.92 1.74 -13.42
CA ALA A 14 0.30 1.56 -14.23
C ALA A 14 0.63 0.09 -14.51
N GLU A 15 0.11 -0.84 -13.70
CA GLU A 15 0.49 -2.26 -13.72
C GLU A 15 -0.67 -3.16 -14.19
N CYS A 16 -1.91 -2.67 -14.16
CA CYS A 16 -3.08 -3.44 -14.61
C CYS A 16 -4.26 -2.56 -15.05
N ASP A 17 -5.17 -3.16 -15.81
CA ASP A 17 -6.49 -2.57 -16.08
C ASP A 17 -7.36 -2.65 -14.82
N VAL A 18 -7.53 -1.50 -14.16
CA VAL A 18 -8.28 -1.40 -12.90
C VAL A 18 -9.79 -1.58 -13.06
N SER A 19 -10.33 -1.54 -14.28
CA SER A 19 -11.76 -1.85 -14.50
C SER A 19 -12.10 -3.29 -14.06
N ARG A 20 -11.12 -4.18 -14.10
CA ARG A 20 -11.20 -5.57 -13.61
C ARG A 20 -11.36 -5.69 -12.09
N ALA A 21 -11.29 -4.58 -11.35
CA ALA A 21 -11.59 -4.55 -9.92
C ALA A 21 -12.96 -5.15 -9.59
N VAL A 22 -13.94 -5.02 -10.49
CA VAL A 22 -15.30 -5.53 -10.30
C VAL A 22 -15.34 -7.06 -10.21
N ASP A 23 -14.40 -7.73 -10.85
CA ASP A 23 -14.28 -9.20 -10.90
C ASP A 23 -13.59 -9.78 -9.66
N LEU A 24 -12.96 -8.93 -8.84
CA LEU A 24 -12.24 -9.40 -7.66
C LEU A 24 -13.21 -9.97 -6.62
N PRO A 25 -12.87 -11.09 -5.97
CA PRO A 25 -13.72 -11.71 -4.96
C PRO A 25 -13.54 -11.05 -3.59
N VAL A 26 -13.53 -9.72 -3.56
CA VAL A 26 -13.59 -8.88 -2.35
C VAL A 26 -14.55 -7.72 -2.57
N ASP A 27 -15.09 -7.20 -1.47
CA ASP A 27 -16.05 -6.10 -1.51
C ASP A 27 -15.37 -4.73 -1.55
N ARG A 28 -14.07 -4.66 -1.21
CA ARG A 28 -13.32 -3.41 -1.09
C ARG A 28 -12.10 -3.40 -1.99
N VAL A 29 -11.93 -2.29 -2.69
CA VAL A 29 -10.79 -2.06 -3.57
C VAL A 29 -10.21 -0.67 -3.32
N ALA A 30 -8.89 -0.58 -3.24
CA ALA A 30 -8.13 0.66 -3.25
C ALA A 30 -7.46 0.84 -4.62
N ILE A 31 -7.63 2.00 -5.24
CA ILE A 31 -6.85 2.41 -6.40
C ILE A 31 -5.66 3.19 -5.88
N ASP A 32 -4.51 2.53 -5.93
CA ASP A 32 -3.22 3.08 -5.55
C ASP A 32 -2.46 3.43 -6.83
N TYR A 33 -2.01 4.67 -7.00
CA TYR A 33 -1.41 5.08 -8.26
C TYR A 33 -0.17 5.93 -8.03
N GLU A 34 0.79 5.77 -8.94
CA GLU A 34 2.12 6.36 -8.87
C GLU A 34 2.19 7.57 -9.79
N GLY A 35 1.76 8.74 -9.30
CA GLY A 35 1.73 9.97 -10.10
C GLY A 35 0.38 10.26 -10.76
N ARG A 36 0.10 11.55 -10.98
CA ARG A 36 -1.20 12.08 -11.45
C ARG A 36 -1.62 11.57 -12.83
N GLU A 37 -0.65 11.25 -13.69
CA GLU A 37 -0.84 10.74 -15.04
C GLU A 37 -1.50 9.36 -15.07
N HIS A 38 -1.38 8.61 -13.97
CA HIS A 38 -2.00 7.30 -13.80
C HIS A 38 -3.38 7.36 -13.11
N PHE A 39 -3.88 8.57 -12.82
CA PHE A 39 -5.18 8.74 -12.19
C PHE A 39 -6.34 8.33 -13.13
N PRO A 40 -7.16 7.32 -12.78
CA PRO A 40 -8.20 6.81 -13.68
C PRO A 40 -9.26 7.85 -14.04
N ASP A 41 -9.89 7.67 -15.20
CA ASP A 41 -11.03 8.49 -15.61
C ASP A 41 -12.25 8.28 -14.69
N ALA A 42 -13.14 9.27 -14.68
CA ALA A 42 -14.30 9.27 -13.80
C ALA A 42 -15.26 8.09 -14.08
N ALA A 43 -15.42 7.69 -15.35
CA ALA A 43 -16.32 6.60 -15.71
C ALA A 43 -15.83 5.25 -15.17
N THR A 44 -14.52 5.03 -15.21
CA THR A 44 -13.87 3.87 -14.59
C THR A 44 -14.08 3.85 -13.08
N LEU A 45 -13.84 4.97 -12.39
CA LEU A 45 -14.05 5.06 -10.94
C LEU A 45 -15.54 4.86 -10.57
N GLU A 46 -16.47 5.41 -11.35
CA GLU A 46 -17.91 5.27 -11.15
C GLU A 46 -18.35 3.81 -11.23
N ALA A 47 -17.93 3.10 -12.28
CA ALA A 47 -18.26 1.70 -12.50
C ALA A 47 -17.72 0.80 -11.37
N ILE A 48 -16.51 1.07 -10.87
CA ILE A 48 -15.95 0.32 -9.75
C ILE A 48 -16.71 0.63 -8.46
N ALA A 49 -17.01 1.90 -8.19
CA ALA A 49 -17.72 2.31 -6.98
C ALA A 49 -19.20 1.87 -6.98
N GLU A 50 -19.80 1.57 -8.13
CA GLU A 50 -21.10 0.91 -8.24
C GLU A 50 -21.09 -0.52 -7.71
N ALA A 51 -20.00 -1.25 -7.98
CA ALA A 51 -19.89 -2.66 -7.66
C ALA A 51 -19.20 -2.91 -6.31
N LYS A 52 -18.33 -2.01 -5.87
CA LYS A 52 -17.38 -2.21 -4.75
C LYS A 52 -17.33 -0.99 -3.83
N SER A 53 -16.91 -1.22 -2.59
CA SER A 53 -16.44 -0.15 -1.71
C SER A 53 -15.09 0.37 -2.21
N LEU A 54 -15.13 1.43 -3.02
CA LEU A 54 -13.95 2.01 -3.64
C LEU A 54 -13.24 3.00 -2.70
N TYR A 55 -11.91 2.86 -2.61
CA TYR A 55 -11.00 3.82 -2.00
C TYR A 55 -10.06 4.35 -3.07
N VAL A 56 -9.91 5.67 -3.15
CA VAL A 56 -9.01 6.30 -4.12
C VAL A 56 -7.89 7.00 -3.37
N THR A 57 -6.64 6.60 -3.63
CA THR A 57 -5.47 7.27 -3.08
C THR A 57 -5.53 8.76 -3.41
N THR A 58 -5.37 9.64 -2.43
CA THR A 58 -5.48 11.09 -2.58
C THR A 58 -4.25 11.73 -1.92
N PRO A 59 -3.19 12.05 -2.70
CA PRO A 59 -1.98 12.65 -2.18
C PRO A 59 -2.20 14.13 -1.87
N VAL A 60 -2.39 14.46 -0.59
CA VAL A 60 -2.88 15.80 -0.19
C VAL A 60 -1.95 16.96 -0.52
N ARG A 61 -0.68 16.69 -0.89
CA ARG A 61 0.28 17.71 -1.31
C ARG A 61 0.30 17.94 -2.81
N ALA A 62 -0.19 17.00 -3.62
CA ALA A 62 -0.12 17.11 -5.07
C ALA A 62 -1.19 18.07 -5.61
N ASP A 63 -0.85 18.81 -6.67
CA ASP A 63 -1.81 19.62 -7.41
C ASP A 63 -2.91 18.74 -8.03
N GLY A 64 -4.13 19.27 -8.00
CA GLY A 64 -5.37 18.55 -8.28
C GLY A 64 -5.96 17.83 -7.07
N PHE A 65 -5.19 17.63 -5.98
CA PHE A 65 -5.65 16.96 -4.77
C PHE A 65 -5.42 17.78 -3.48
N ASP A 66 -4.80 18.96 -3.57
CA ASP A 66 -4.43 19.77 -2.40
C ASP A 66 -5.67 20.51 -1.86
N PRO A 67 -6.20 20.12 -0.69
CA PRO A 67 -7.41 20.75 -0.15
C PRO A 67 -7.22 22.21 0.30
N LEU A 68 -5.99 22.72 0.26
CA LEU A 68 -5.64 24.11 0.55
C LEU A 68 -5.09 24.84 -0.68
N GLY A 69 -5.15 24.21 -1.86
CA GLY A 69 -4.59 24.67 -3.12
C GLY A 69 -5.45 24.25 -4.30
N ASP A 70 -4.83 23.67 -5.33
CA ASP A 70 -5.55 23.08 -6.45
C ASP A 70 -6.08 21.69 -6.07
N ASP A 71 -7.40 21.56 -5.98
CA ASP A 71 -8.13 20.31 -5.71
C ASP A 71 -9.01 19.87 -6.89
N SER A 72 -8.75 20.39 -8.10
CA SER A 72 -9.59 20.19 -9.29
C SER A 72 -9.78 18.74 -9.75
N LEU A 73 -8.91 17.82 -9.35
CA LEU A 73 -9.06 16.39 -9.67
C LEU A 73 -9.99 15.67 -8.69
N LEU A 74 -10.32 16.26 -7.53
CA LEU A 74 -11.28 15.67 -6.59
C LEU A 74 -12.68 15.55 -7.21
N ASP A 75 -13.07 16.47 -8.09
CA ASP A 75 -14.37 16.43 -8.79
C ASP A 75 -14.53 15.21 -9.70
N ARG A 76 -13.43 14.52 -10.04
CA ARG A 76 -13.46 13.26 -10.80
C ARG A 76 -13.66 12.03 -9.92
N ILE A 77 -13.53 12.16 -8.60
CA ILE A 77 -13.78 11.06 -7.66
C ILE A 77 -15.29 11.02 -7.40
N PRO A 78 -15.98 9.90 -7.70
CA PRO A 78 -17.41 9.78 -7.44
C PRO A 78 -17.77 9.99 -5.97
N ASP A 79 -18.91 10.62 -5.68
CA ASP A 79 -19.38 10.88 -4.30
C ASP A 79 -19.46 9.62 -3.42
N ARG A 80 -19.73 8.47 -4.05
CA ARG A 80 -19.81 7.15 -3.38
C ARG A 80 -18.45 6.54 -3.07
N ALA A 81 -17.39 7.00 -3.74
CA ALA A 81 -16.04 6.53 -3.48
C ALA A 81 -15.49 7.21 -2.22
N ARG A 82 -14.69 6.47 -1.48
CA ARG A 82 -14.00 6.96 -0.28
C ARG A 82 -12.59 7.38 -0.66
N ARG A 83 -11.98 8.20 0.19
CA ARG A 83 -10.60 8.64 -0.02
C ARG A 83 -9.63 7.88 0.87
N LEU A 84 -8.44 7.66 0.33
CA LEU A 84 -7.28 7.15 1.05
C LEU A 84 -6.23 8.27 1.04
N LEU A 85 -6.21 9.07 2.09
CA LEU A 85 -5.39 10.28 2.17
C LEU A 85 -3.95 9.90 2.46
N VAL A 86 -3.02 10.35 1.63
CA VAL A 86 -1.59 10.14 1.83
C VAL A 86 -0.85 11.47 1.76
N ALA A 87 0.34 11.54 2.34
CA ALA A 87 1.18 12.73 2.21
C ALA A 87 1.60 12.98 0.75
N GLY A 88 1.58 11.96 -0.10
CA GLY A 88 2.18 11.98 -1.44
C GLY A 88 3.64 11.57 -1.37
N HIS A 89 4.04 10.65 -2.24
CA HIS A 89 5.39 10.09 -2.27
C HIS A 89 6.34 11.01 -3.03
N GLY A 90 7.51 11.30 -2.48
CA GLY A 90 8.43 12.32 -3.01
C GLY A 90 8.92 12.09 -4.44
N ALA A 91 8.90 10.84 -4.93
CA ALA A 91 9.24 10.53 -6.33
C ALA A 91 8.22 11.06 -7.35
N TYR A 92 6.99 11.35 -6.92
CA TYR A 92 5.90 11.82 -7.79
C TYR A 92 5.47 13.25 -7.48
N LEU A 93 6.14 13.91 -6.52
CA LEU A 93 5.88 15.30 -6.18
C LEU A 93 6.98 16.17 -6.77
N ASP A 94 6.60 17.30 -7.34
CA ASP A 94 7.57 18.34 -7.65
C ASP A 94 8.09 19.04 -6.36
N GLU A 95 9.08 19.92 -6.50
CA GLU A 95 9.68 20.62 -5.36
C GLU A 95 8.67 21.49 -4.60
N SER A 96 7.74 22.14 -5.31
CA SER A 96 6.70 22.97 -4.72
C SER A 96 5.74 22.11 -3.91
N GLU A 97 5.24 21.02 -4.50
CA GLU A 97 4.35 20.05 -3.85
C GLU A 97 5.02 19.42 -2.63
N ALA A 98 6.27 18.98 -2.76
CA ALA A 98 7.02 18.34 -1.67
C ALA A 98 7.24 19.27 -0.47
N SER A 99 7.39 20.59 -0.71
CA SER A 99 7.61 21.59 0.35
C SER A 99 6.37 21.88 1.22
N ARG A 100 5.18 21.46 0.78
CA ARG A 100 3.91 21.78 1.41
C ARG A 100 3.74 21.12 2.78
N ALA A 101 3.23 21.89 3.75
CA ALA A 101 2.93 21.39 5.09
C ALA A 101 1.78 20.37 5.05
N ILE A 102 2.02 19.17 5.60
CA ILE A 102 1.10 18.02 5.55
C ILE A 102 -0.05 18.16 6.56
N ALA A 103 0.26 18.52 7.82
CA ALA A 103 -0.72 18.57 8.90
C ALA A 103 -2.00 19.39 8.58
N PRO A 104 -1.93 20.64 8.09
CA PRO A 104 -3.14 21.40 7.78
C PRO A 104 -3.93 20.79 6.62
N ARG A 105 -3.25 20.12 5.67
CA ARG A 105 -3.88 19.45 4.52
C ARG A 105 -4.60 18.18 4.94
N PHE A 106 -4.00 17.35 5.79
CA PHE A 106 -4.69 16.22 6.42
C PHE A 106 -5.93 16.67 7.18
N GLY A 107 -5.83 17.75 7.98
CA GLY A 107 -6.99 18.30 8.68
C GLY A 107 -8.12 18.75 7.75
N ALA A 108 -7.79 19.49 6.68
CA ALA A 108 -8.77 19.94 5.69
C ALA A 108 -9.40 18.78 4.91
N ALA A 109 -8.57 17.86 4.41
CA ALA A 109 -9.03 16.68 3.69
C ALA A 109 -9.92 15.78 4.56
N ARG A 110 -9.58 15.56 5.84
CA ARG A 110 -10.41 14.76 6.75
C ARG A 110 -11.73 15.41 7.11
N LYS A 111 -11.79 16.74 7.18
CA LYS A 111 -13.05 17.46 7.35
C LYS A 111 -13.98 17.24 6.16
N ALA A 112 -13.43 17.21 4.94
CA ALA A 112 -14.18 16.99 3.71
C ALA A 112 -14.52 15.50 3.46
N ALA A 113 -13.68 14.56 3.90
CA ALA A 113 -13.94 13.12 3.87
C ALA A 113 -13.79 12.49 5.27
N PRO A 114 -14.87 12.49 6.07
CA PRO A 114 -14.83 12.06 7.46
C PRO A 114 -14.55 10.55 7.64
N ASP A 115 -14.74 9.75 6.60
CA ASP A 115 -14.57 8.29 6.57
C ASP A 115 -13.31 7.84 5.82
N ALA A 116 -12.44 8.78 5.46
CA ALA A 116 -11.21 8.49 4.76
C ALA A 116 -10.22 7.66 5.59
N TRP A 117 -9.49 6.80 4.90
CA TRP A 117 -8.30 6.14 5.45
C TRP A 117 -7.10 7.06 5.36
N ILE A 118 -6.12 6.90 6.26
CA ILE A 118 -4.92 7.72 6.28
C ILE A 118 -3.68 6.85 6.12
N GLY A 119 -2.95 7.03 5.02
CA GLY A 119 -1.61 6.45 4.84
C GLY A 119 -0.63 7.00 5.87
N THR A 120 0.06 6.10 6.56
CA THR A 120 0.92 6.46 7.70
C THR A 120 2.38 6.67 7.35
N GLU A 121 2.83 6.23 6.16
CA GLU A 121 4.25 6.21 5.79
C GLU A 121 4.91 7.60 5.93
N GLY A 122 5.83 7.72 6.89
CA GLY A 122 6.60 8.95 7.15
C GLY A 122 5.80 10.05 7.86
N VAL A 123 4.54 9.80 8.24
CA VAL A 123 3.63 10.77 8.87
C VAL A 123 2.79 10.15 9.97
N GLU A 124 3.28 9.11 10.63
CA GLU A 124 2.52 8.24 11.54
C GLU A 124 1.83 9.02 12.66
N ARG A 125 2.54 9.98 13.28
CA ARG A 125 1.98 10.82 14.33
C ARG A 125 0.89 11.77 13.83
N LEU A 126 1.05 12.28 12.61
CA LEU A 126 0.05 13.16 11.99
C LEU A 126 -1.18 12.35 11.58
N ALA A 127 -1.00 11.12 11.08
CA ALA A 127 -2.08 10.22 10.73
C ALA A 127 -2.92 9.83 11.96
N LEU A 128 -2.28 9.51 13.09
CA LEU A 128 -2.95 9.27 14.36
C LEU A 128 -3.73 10.51 14.83
N ALA A 129 -3.13 11.70 14.73
CA ALA A 129 -3.77 12.95 15.15
C ALA A 129 -4.94 13.37 14.23
N ALA A 130 -4.83 13.12 12.92
CA ALA A 130 -5.89 13.38 11.96
C ALA A 130 -7.07 12.41 12.12
N GLY A 131 -6.83 11.22 12.67
CA GLY A 131 -7.82 10.19 12.95
C GLY A 131 -8.36 9.51 11.69
N GLY A 132 -9.22 8.50 11.89
CA GLY A 132 -9.66 7.58 10.82
C GLY A 132 -8.86 6.28 10.82
N THR A 133 -9.21 5.37 9.92
CA THR A 133 -8.50 4.08 9.79
C THR A 133 -7.06 4.33 9.39
N GLN A 134 -6.12 3.87 10.23
CA GLN A 134 -4.69 3.94 9.94
C GLN A 134 -4.39 2.94 8.83
N TYR A 135 -3.79 3.40 7.73
CA TYR A 135 -3.42 2.58 6.59
C TYR A 135 -1.90 2.44 6.55
N GLU A 136 -1.41 1.33 7.06
CA GLU A 136 0.01 1.06 7.27
C GLU A 136 0.57 0.14 6.19
N LEU A 137 1.84 0.32 5.83
CA LEU A 137 2.53 -0.67 5.02
C LEU A 137 2.98 -1.83 5.91
N LEU A 138 2.82 -3.07 5.43
CA LEU A 138 3.34 -4.24 6.10
C LEU A 138 4.86 -4.08 6.30
N SER A 139 5.28 -4.36 7.52
CA SER A 139 6.67 -4.33 7.93
C SER A 139 6.95 -5.40 8.97
N ARG A 140 8.23 -5.61 9.24
CA ARG A 140 8.71 -6.50 10.30
C ARG A 140 8.14 -6.18 11.68
N SER A 141 7.78 -4.92 11.96
CA SER A 141 7.27 -4.51 13.27
C SER A 141 5.74 -4.43 13.35
N THR A 142 5.01 -4.60 12.23
CA THR A 142 3.55 -4.38 12.17
C THR A 142 2.78 -5.09 13.29
N GLU A 143 3.02 -6.38 13.53
CA GLU A 143 2.31 -7.07 14.62
C GLU A 143 2.65 -6.54 16.01
N ARG A 144 3.92 -6.19 16.24
CA ARG A 144 4.36 -5.65 17.52
C ARG A 144 3.74 -4.28 17.76
N ASP A 145 3.71 -3.46 16.73
CA ASP A 145 3.20 -2.09 16.78
C ASP A 145 1.69 -2.10 16.95
N ALA A 146 0.96 -2.97 16.25
CA ALA A 146 -0.47 -3.19 16.45
C ALA A 146 -0.79 -3.63 17.89
N ARG A 147 -0.08 -4.64 18.43
CA ARG A 147 -0.27 -5.07 19.83
C ARG A 147 0.04 -3.94 20.82
N ALA A 148 1.08 -3.15 20.56
CA ALA A 148 1.44 -2.01 21.41
C ALA A 148 0.37 -0.91 21.37
N LEU A 149 -0.19 -0.59 20.19
CA LEU A 149 -1.31 0.35 20.05
C LEU A 149 -2.53 -0.13 20.84
N ARG A 150 -2.92 -1.41 20.68
CA ARG A 150 -4.03 -1.99 21.44
C ARG A 150 -3.79 -1.96 22.95
N ALA A 151 -2.59 -2.33 23.40
CA ALA A 151 -2.22 -2.28 24.82
C ALA A 151 -2.21 -0.85 25.39
N ALA A 152 -1.90 0.15 24.56
CA ALA A 152 -1.98 1.57 24.91
C ALA A 152 -3.42 2.12 24.90
N GLY A 153 -4.41 1.33 24.49
CA GLY A 153 -5.82 1.71 24.47
C GLY A 153 -6.29 2.35 23.16
N PHE A 154 -5.53 2.21 22.07
CA PHE A 154 -6.01 2.65 20.76
C PHE A 154 -7.13 1.73 20.26
N ASP A 155 -8.31 2.31 20.07
CA ASP A 155 -9.55 1.64 19.64
C ASP A 155 -9.93 1.93 18.18
N GLY A 156 -9.17 2.80 17.49
CA GLY A 156 -9.34 3.08 16.07
C GLY A 156 -8.99 1.89 15.17
N GLU A 157 -9.44 1.94 13.92
CA GLU A 157 -9.17 0.88 12.94
C GLU A 157 -7.73 0.93 12.41
N ILE A 158 -7.13 -0.24 12.17
CA ILE A 158 -5.82 -0.46 11.54
C ILE A 158 -6.02 -1.34 10.31
N ALA A 159 -5.66 -0.81 9.13
CA ALA A 159 -5.61 -1.52 7.87
C ALA A 159 -4.15 -1.63 7.40
N VAL A 160 -3.74 -2.82 6.95
CA VAL A 160 -2.36 -3.08 6.51
C VAL A 160 -2.34 -3.39 5.02
N TYR A 161 -1.63 -2.57 4.25
CA TYR A 161 -1.27 -2.85 2.86
C TYR A 161 -0.11 -3.83 2.80
N ALA A 162 -0.23 -4.88 1.99
CA ALA A 162 0.85 -5.83 1.77
C ALA A 162 0.90 -6.28 0.31
N PRO A 163 2.06 -6.13 -0.38
CA PRO A 163 2.34 -6.94 -1.56
C PRO A 163 2.11 -8.41 -1.25
N THR A 164 1.45 -9.11 -2.15
CA THR A 164 1.01 -10.48 -1.96
C THR A 164 1.43 -11.31 -3.15
N VAL A 165 2.01 -12.48 -2.87
CA VAL A 165 2.47 -13.46 -3.85
C VAL A 165 2.03 -14.84 -3.38
N LEU A 166 1.17 -15.52 -4.15
CA LEU A 166 0.57 -16.80 -3.76
C LEU A 166 1.34 -18.00 -4.34
N THR A 167 2.66 -18.04 -4.10
CA THR A 167 3.54 -19.14 -4.49
C THR A 167 4.65 -19.35 -3.46
N ASP A 168 5.12 -20.59 -3.32
CA ASP A 168 6.31 -20.95 -2.53
C ASP A 168 7.60 -21.00 -3.39
N ASP A 169 7.48 -20.74 -4.69
CA ASP A 169 8.64 -20.63 -5.59
C ASP A 169 9.40 -19.34 -5.29
N GLU A 170 10.59 -19.49 -4.68
CA GLU A 170 11.42 -18.36 -4.26
C GLU A 170 11.86 -17.48 -5.43
N ASP A 171 12.13 -18.04 -6.62
CA ASP A 171 12.52 -17.23 -7.78
C ASP A 171 11.35 -16.34 -8.21
N ALA A 172 10.14 -16.90 -8.25
CA ALA A 172 8.93 -16.15 -8.56
C ALA A 172 8.57 -15.11 -7.49
N VAL A 173 8.89 -15.37 -6.21
CA VAL A 173 8.73 -14.40 -5.13
C VAL A 173 9.69 -13.23 -5.32
N LEU A 174 10.98 -13.50 -5.54
CA LEU A 174 11.98 -12.44 -5.72
C LEU A 174 11.75 -11.64 -6.99
N GLU A 175 11.32 -12.28 -8.08
CA GLU A 175 10.89 -11.60 -9.30
C GLU A 175 9.77 -10.58 -9.02
N ALA A 176 8.81 -10.95 -8.17
CA ALA A 176 7.64 -10.13 -7.91
C ALA A 176 7.88 -8.98 -6.92
N VAL A 177 8.61 -9.24 -5.83
CA VAL A 177 8.73 -8.28 -4.72
C VAL A 177 10.16 -7.90 -4.37
N GLY A 178 11.17 -8.49 -5.01
CA GLY A 178 12.57 -8.26 -4.66
C GLY A 178 13.01 -6.81 -4.85
N ALA A 179 12.65 -6.18 -5.99
CA ALA A 179 12.89 -4.75 -6.22
C ALA A 179 12.10 -3.84 -5.27
N TYR A 180 10.94 -4.28 -4.79
CA TYR A 180 10.15 -3.55 -3.80
C TYR A 180 10.82 -3.59 -2.42
N VAL A 181 11.22 -4.78 -1.96
CA VAL A 181 11.83 -4.94 -0.63
C VAL A 181 13.24 -4.38 -0.56
N SER A 182 14.00 -4.39 -1.66
CA SER A 182 15.36 -3.83 -1.71
C SER A 182 15.39 -2.33 -1.39
N ARG A 183 14.33 -1.59 -1.75
CA ARG A 183 14.18 -0.15 -1.47
C ARG A 183 13.88 0.15 0.00
N ARG A 184 13.49 -0.85 0.80
CA ARG A 184 13.27 -0.66 2.24
C ARG A 184 14.61 -0.36 2.90
N ARG A 185 14.70 0.78 3.59
CA ARG A 185 15.95 1.26 4.20
C ARG A 185 16.75 0.21 4.99
N PRO A 186 16.14 -0.67 5.82
CA PRO A 186 16.89 -1.72 6.51
C PRO A 186 17.48 -2.78 5.56
N VAL A 187 16.81 -3.04 4.44
CA VAL A 187 17.21 -4.02 3.42
C VAL A 187 18.30 -3.43 2.54
N ALA A 188 18.11 -2.20 2.03
CA ALA A 188 19.11 -1.47 1.24
C ALA A 188 20.49 -1.45 1.95
N ARG A 189 20.50 -1.22 3.27
CA ARG A 189 21.72 -1.23 4.10
C ARG A 189 22.33 -2.62 4.30
N ALA A 190 21.54 -3.67 4.19
CA ALA A 190 21.98 -5.04 4.38
C ALA A 190 22.45 -5.69 3.06
N LEU A 191 22.11 -5.09 1.91
CA LEU A 191 22.52 -5.57 0.61
C LEU A 191 24.02 -5.32 0.38
N PRO A 192 24.74 -6.27 -0.22
CA PRO A 192 26.11 -6.05 -0.69
C PRO A 192 26.16 -4.87 -1.67
N GLY A 193 27.21 -4.04 -1.61
CA GLY A 193 27.40 -2.92 -2.54
C GLY A 193 26.61 -1.64 -2.21
N GLY A 194 25.74 -1.64 -1.20
CA GLY A 194 24.92 -0.45 -0.85
C GLY A 194 25.68 0.82 -0.44
N ASP A 195 27.00 0.71 -0.23
CA ASP A 195 27.91 1.82 0.07
C ASP A 195 29.09 1.91 -0.94
N ASP A 196 29.12 1.08 -1.99
CA ASP A 196 30.20 1.04 -2.98
C ASP A 196 29.77 1.75 -4.28
N PRO A 197 30.17 3.01 -4.50
CA PRO A 197 29.72 3.80 -5.65
C PRO A 197 30.27 3.31 -7.00
N ASP A 198 31.25 2.41 -6.99
CA ASP A 198 31.89 1.86 -8.19
C ASP A 198 31.51 0.39 -8.47
N GLY A 199 30.68 -0.21 -7.60
CA GLY A 199 30.18 -1.58 -7.73
C GLY A 199 28.91 -1.67 -8.58
N GLU A 200 28.75 -2.78 -9.32
CA GLU A 200 27.48 -3.09 -9.97
C GLU A 200 26.45 -3.49 -8.92
N ASP A 201 25.28 -2.84 -8.94
CA ASP A 201 24.19 -3.18 -8.03
C ASP A 201 23.81 -4.66 -8.20
N PRO A 202 23.71 -5.43 -7.10
CA PRO A 202 23.41 -6.83 -7.23
C PRO A 202 21.96 -7.02 -7.73
N PRO A 203 21.68 -8.09 -8.50
CA PRO A 203 20.34 -8.39 -8.96
C PRO A 203 19.37 -8.48 -7.79
N THR A 204 18.19 -7.87 -7.97
CA THR A 204 17.12 -7.84 -6.95
C THR A 204 15.94 -8.73 -7.29
N ASP A 205 16.07 -9.56 -8.32
CA ASP A 205 15.04 -10.46 -8.85
C ASP A 205 15.36 -11.93 -8.54
N GLY A 206 14.68 -12.87 -9.22
CA GLY A 206 14.91 -14.31 -9.05
C GLY A 206 16.34 -14.77 -9.38
N THR A 207 17.12 -13.96 -10.10
CA THR A 207 18.53 -14.28 -10.42
C THR A 207 19.49 -13.93 -9.30
N ALA A 208 19.01 -13.30 -8.22
CA ALA A 208 19.81 -13.03 -7.02
C ALA A 208 20.45 -14.32 -6.49
N THR A 209 21.74 -14.23 -6.14
CA THR A 209 22.51 -15.34 -5.56
C THR A 209 23.22 -14.91 -4.28
N GLY A 210 23.76 -15.90 -3.55
CA GLY A 210 24.57 -15.68 -2.35
C GLY A 210 23.89 -14.80 -1.30
N ARG A 211 24.65 -13.85 -0.75
CA ARG A 211 24.19 -12.98 0.33
C ARG A 211 23.01 -12.10 -0.06
N THR A 212 22.99 -11.58 -1.30
CA THR A 212 21.87 -10.76 -1.79
C THR A 212 20.57 -11.56 -1.76
N ARG A 213 20.60 -12.79 -2.26
CA ARG A 213 19.43 -13.67 -2.24
C ARG A 213 18.94 -13.92 -0.82
N GLU A 214 19.84 -14.25 0.11
CA GLU A 214 19.48 -14.49 1.51
C GLU A 214 18.76 -13.28 2.14
N VAL A 215 19.29 -12.07 1.91
CA VAL A 215 18.72 -10.82 2.44
C VAL A 215 17.35 -10.53 1.83
N LEU A 216 17.23 -10.64 0.50
CA LEU A 216 15.96 -10.39 -0.19
C LEU A 216 14.89 -11.42 0.17
N SER A 217 15.26 -12.69 0.28
CA SER A 217 14.34 -13.78 0.66
C SER A 217 13.77 -13.58 2.07
N ALA A 218 14.62 -13.16 3.02
CA ALA A 218 14.18 -12.82 4.37
C ALA A 218 13.29 -11.57 4.35
N ALA A 219 13.69 -10.53 3.62
CA ALA A 219 12.94 -9.29 3.50
C ALA A 219 11.56 -9.49 2.85
N ALA A 220 11.45 -10.34 1.83
CA ALA A 220 10.18 -10.68 1.20
C ALA A 220 9.14 -11.17 2.21
N ARG A 221 9.56 -11.96 3.20
CA ARG A 221 8.69 -12.47 4.28
C ARG A 221 8.38 -11.44 5.36
N ASP A 222 9.24 -10.43 5.52
CA ASP A 222 9.05 -9.33 6.50
C ASP A 222 8.14 -8.21 5.96
N PHE A 223 8.14 -7.97 4.64
CA PHE A 223 7.51 -6.82 4.01
C PHE A 223 6.41 -7.17 2.99
N ALA A 224 6.17 -8.46 2.72
CA ALA A 224 5.11 -8.96 1.84
C ALA A 224 4.46 -10.23 2.41
N LEU A 225 3.28 -10.56 1.90
CA LEU A 225 2.57 -11.80 2.14
C LEU A 225 2.94 -12.81 1.05
N VAL A 226 3.88 -13.70 1.34
CA VAL A 226 4.44 -14.65 0.38
C VAL A 226 4.19 -16.09 0.82
N GLY A 227 3.89 -16.97 -0.13
CA GLY A 227 3.75 -18.41 0.07
C GLY A 227 2.45 -18.98 -0.49
N SER A 228 2.17 -20.25 -0.20
CA SER A 228 0.86 -20.86 -0.52
C SER A 228 -0.33 -20.06 0.03
N PRO A 229 -1.55 -20.20 -0.53
CA PRO A 229 -2.74 -19.55 0.00
C PRO A 229 -3.00 -19.83 1.49
N GLU A 230 -2.67 -21.03 1.95
CA GLU A 230 -2.76 -21.45 3.35
C GLU A 230 -1.75 -20.69 4.22
N THR A 231 -0.48 -20.62 3.80
CA THR A 231 0.58 -19.86 4.47
C THR A 231 0.20 -18.38 4.61
N VAL A 232 -0.31 -17.78 3.53
CA VAL A 232 -0.74 -16.38 3.55
C VAL A 232 -1.95 -16.21 4.49
N ARG A 233 -2.89 -17.15 4.51
CA ARG A 233 -4.03 -17.11 5.43
C ARG A 233 -3.57 -17.12 6.90
N GLU A 234 -2.65 -18.01 7.26
CA GLU A 234 -2.07 -18.05 8.61
C GLU A 234 -1.42 -16.72 8.98
N ARG A 235 -0.72 -16.09 8.03
CA ARG A 235 -0.11 -14.78 8.25
C ARG A 235 -1.15 -13.66 8.44
N VAL A 236 -2.24 -13.69 7.69
CA VAL A 236 -3.37 -12.76 7.86
C VAL A 236 -4.04 -12.94 9.22
N GLU A 237 -4.25 -14.17 9.68
CA GLU A 237 -4.80 -14.43 11.02
C GLU A 237 -3.85 -13.95 12.12
N ALA A 238 -2.54 -14.13 11.98
CA ALA A 238 -1.56 -13.60 12.94
C ALA A 238 -1.60 -12.06 13.03
N LEU A 239 -1.82 -11.36 11.90
CA LEU A 239 -2.03 -9.91 11.88
C LEU A 239 -3.31 -9.52 12.62
N ARG A 240 -4.41 -10.26 12.41
CA ARG A 240 -5.68 -10.04 13.11
C ARG A 240 -5.55 -10.26 14.62
N GLU A 241 -4.91 -11.35 15.04
CA GLU A 241 -4.62 -11.62 16.45
C GLU A 241 -3.73 -10.55 17.08
N ALA A 242 -2.86 -9.91 16.30
CA ALA A 242 -2.06 -8.78 16.74
C ALA A 242 -2.86 -7.47 16.89
N GLY A 243 -4.08 -7.41 16.35
CA GLY A 243 -4.97 -6.26 16.44
C GLY A 243 -5.16 -5.48 15.14
N VAL A 244 -4.74 -6.01 13.99
CA VAL A 244 -5.04 -5.46 12.66
C VAL A 244 -6.49 -5.78 12.28
N ASP A 245 -7.26 -4.79 11.86
CA ASP A 245 -8.68 -4.96 11.53
C ASP A 245 -8.90 -5.36 10.06
N ARG A 246 -7.99 -4.95 9.17
CA ARG A 246 -8.10 -5.20 7.73
C ARG A 246 -6.73 -5.50 7.12
N VAL A 247 -6.66 -6.48 6.23
CA VAL A 247 -5.51 -6.71 5.36
C VAL A 247 -5.88 -6.40 3.91
N VAL A 248 -5.09 -5.53 3.28
CA VAL A 248 -5.25 -5.10 1.91
C VAL A 248 -4.11 -5.68 1.08
N GLY A 249 -4.44 -6.66 0.24
CA GLY A 249 -3.47 -7.33 -0.61
C GLY A 249 -3.23 -6.56 -1.90
N TYR A 250 -1.97 -6.36 -2.26
CA TYR A 250 -1.57 -5.93 -3.59
C TYR A 250 -1.07 -7.14 -4.40
N PRO A 251 -1.71 -7.52 -5.53
CA PRO A 251 -1.33 -8.70 -6.30
C PRO A 251 -0.03 -8.44 -7.08
N ALA A 252 1.12 -8.73 -6.46
CA ALA A 252 2.43 -8.35 -7.00
C ALA A 252 2.84 -9.12 -8.26
N ARG A 253 2.13 -10.22 -8.60
CA ARG A 253 2.29 -10.96 -9.86
C ARG A 253 1.15 -10.72 -10.85
N GLY A 254 0.38 -9.65 -10.64
CA GLY A 254 -0.73 -9.25 -11.48
C GLY A 254 -2.08 -9.75 -10.99
N ILE A 255 -3.13 -9.02 -11.40
CA ILE A 255 -4.50 -9.18 -10.90
C ILE A 255 -5.09 -10.59 -11.11
N ASP A 256 -4.61 -11.34 -12.12
CA ASP A 256 -5.08 -12.70 -12.42
C ASP A 256 -4.84 -13.68 -11.28
N GLU A 257 -3.85 -13.43 -10.42
CA GLU A 257 -3.61 -14.23 -9.21
C GLU A 257 -4.75 -14.09 -8.18
N PHE A 258 -5.49 -12.98 -8.22
CA PHE A 258 -6.55 -12.67 -7.26
C PHE A 258 -7.96 -12.98 -7.76
N VAL A 259 -8.16 -13.03 -9.08
CA VAL A 259 -9.45 -13.39 -9.71
C VAL A 259 -9.72 -14.90 -9.68
N ARG A 260 -8.68 -15.72 -9.46
CA ARG A 260 -8.78 -17.20 -9.40
C ARG A 260 -9.20 -17.76 -8.03
#